data_AF-A0A7S0NFC8-F1
#
_entry.id   AF-A0A7S0NFC8-F1
#
_cell.length_a   1.000
_cell.length_b   1.000
_cell.length_c   1.000
_cell.angle_alpha   90.00
_cell.angle_beta   90.00
_cell.angle_gamma   90.00
#
_symmetry.space_group_name_H-M   'P 1'
#
loop_
_entity.id
_entity.type
_entity.pdbx_description
1 polymer ?
#
loop_
_entity_poly.entity_id
_entity_poly.type
_entity_poly.pdbx_seq_one_letter_code
_entity_poly.pdbx_strand_id
1 'polypeptide(L)'
;LDKKARDATIIFCNTKDSAMFAAKLLRENDYDIAEGHGWVAQHERVVQINDFMSGKKKILVATDIIARGIDTVHVSHVINFDFPLNPVDYLHRIGRTGRGGGDASAVVFSPRLTPVSQALGE
;
A
#
# COMPACT_ATOMS: atom_id res chain seq x y z
N LEU A 1 25.26 -2.02 3.25
CA LEU A 1 24.44 -2.36 4.42
C LEU A 1 23.09 -2.81 3.90
N ASP A 2 22.85 -4.10 3.96
CA ASP A 2 21.61 -4.72 3.48
C ASP A 2 20.44 -4.16 4.29
N LYS A 3 19.56 -3.37 3.65
CA LYS A 3 18.40 -2.77 4.32
C LYS A 3 17.37 -3.89 4.49
N LYS A 4 17.43 -4.56 5.65
CA LYS A 4 16.41 -5.53 6.08
C LYS A 4 15.03 -4.88 5.97
N ALA A 5 14.08 -5.57 5.33
CA ALA A 5 12.71 -5.08 5.16
C ALA A 5 12.10 -4.73 6.53
N ARG A 6 11.44 -3.57 6.63
CA ARG A 6 10.75 -3.16 7.87
C ARG A 6 9.49 -4.01 8.04
N ASP A 7 9.20 -4.43 9.27
CA ASP A 7 7.90 -5.01 9.62
C ASP A 7 6.79 -3.96 9.44
N ALA A 8 6.22 -3.94 8.25
CA ALA A 8 5.33 -2.90 7.76
C ALA A 8 4.52 -3.42 6.57
N THR A 9 3.37 -2.79 6.36
CA THR A 9 2.44 -3.14 5.28
C THR A 9 2.06 -1.90 4.49
N ILE A 10 2.11 -1.98 3.17
CA ILE A 10 1.49 -0.99 2.28
C ILE A 10 0.27 -1.63 1.62
N ILE A 11 -0.86 -0.93 1.70
CA ILE A 11 -2.13 -1.30 1.10
C ILE A 11 -2.40 -0.34 -0.07
N PHE A 12 -2.33 -0.85 -1.29
CA PHE A 12 -2.52 -0.08 -2.51
C PHE A 12 -3.97 -0.10 -2.98
N CYS A 13 -4.50 1.08 -3.25
CA CYS A 13 -5.84 1.32 -3.79
C CYS A 13 -5.76 2.08 -5.11
N ASN A 14 -6.64 1.79 -6.06
CA ASN A 14 -6.69 2.50 -7.35
C ASN A 14 -7.33 3.89 -7.21
N THR A 15 -8.22 4.06 -6.22
CA THR A 15 -9.04 5.28 -6.07
C THR A 15 -9.00 5.82 -4.65
N LYS A 16 -9.34 7.10 -4.49
CA LYS A 16 -9.50 7.70 -3.15
C LYS A 16 -10.63 7.04 -2.35
N ASP A 17 -11.69 6.58 -3.01
CA ASP A 17 -12.88 6.04 -2.34
C ASP A 17 -12.59 4.63 -1.80
N SER A 18 -11.86 3.82 -2.57
CA SER A 18 -11.37 2.53 -2.09
C SER A 18 -10.35 2.69 -0.96
N ALA A 19 -9.46 3.69 -1.03
CA ALA A 19 -8.56 4.02 0.08
C ALA A 19 -9.32 4.41 1.36
N MET A 20 -10.33 5.28 1.24
CA MET A 20 -11.18 5.68 2.38
C MET A 20 -11.93 4.49 2.97
N PHE A 21 -12.47 3.61 2.12
CA PHE A 21 -13.17 2.41 2.56
C PHE A 21 -12.22 1.44 3.30
N ALA A 22 -11.05 1.16 2.74
CA ALA A 22 -10.03 0.32 3.37
C ALA A 22 -9.57 0.92 4.72
N ALA A 23 -9.34 2.23 4.76
CA ALA A 23 -8.93 2.92 5.96
C ALA A 23 -10.00 2.89 7.06
N LYS A 24 -11.28 3.06 6.68
CA LYS A 24 -12.42 2.91 7.60
C LYS A 24 -12.48 1.49 8.16
N LEU A 25 -12.45 0.47 7.29
CA LEU A 25 -12.50 -0.94 7.67
C LEU A 25 -11.39 -1.30 8.68
N LEU A 26 -10.16 -0.86 8.42
CA LEU A 26 -9.02 -1.14 9.30
C LEU A 26 -9.16 -0.45 10.66
N ARG A 27 -9.62 0.81 10.68
CA ARG A 27 -9.83 1.52 11.94
C ARG A 27 -10.97 0.95 12.77
N GLU A 28 -12.03 0.48 12.13
CA GLU A 28 -13.13 -0.26 12.81
C GLU A 28 -12.67 -1.60 13.40
N ASN A 29 -11.51 -2.11 12.98
CA ASN A 29 -10.88 -3.31 13.53
C ASN A 29 -9.61 -2.98 14.36
N ASP A 30 -9.55 -1.76 14.92
CA ASP A 30 -8.51 -1.30 15.85
C ASP A 30 -7.07 -1.30 15.31
N TYR A 31 -6.90 -1.23 13.98
CA TYR A 31 -5.58 -1.03 13.39
C TYR A 31 -5.18 0.44 13.36
N ASP A 32 -3.97 0.76 13.85
CA ASP A 32 -3.36 2.07 13.67
C ASP A 32 -2.71 2.20 12.29
N ILE A 33 -3.30 3.04 11.45
CA ILE A 33 -2.95 3.19 10.03
C ILE A 33 -2.57 4.63 9.69
N ALA A 34 -1.65 4.77 8.74
CA ALA A 34 -1.40 6.02 8.02
C ALA A 34 -2.24 6.05 6.74
N GLU A 35 -2.69 7.24 6.35
CA GLU A 35 -3.44 7.45 5.11
C GLU A 35 -2.67 8.33 4.13
N GLY A 36 -2.50 7.83 2.91
CA GLY A 36 -1.79 8.47 1.81
C GLY A 36 -2.68 8.57 0.56
N HIS A 37 -3.80 9.30 0.65
CA HIS A 37 -4.68 9.54 -0.50
C HIS A 37 -5.19 10.99 -0.54
N GLY A 38 -5.79 11.39 -1.67
CA GLY A 38 -6.12 12.79 -1.96
C GLY A 38 -7.25 13.43 -1.15
N TRP A 39 -7.90 12.68 -0.25
CA TRP A 39 -8.91 13.25 0.68
C TRP A 39 -8.26 13.78 1.96
N VAL A 40 -7.09 13.26 2.33
CA VAL A 40 -6.30 13.77 3.45
C VAL A 40 -5.62 15.06 3.01
N ALA A 41 -5.79 16.13 3.81
CA ALA A 41 -5.18 17.42 3.56
C ALA A 41 -3.65 17.27 3.40
N GLN A 42 -3.03 18.05 2.51
CA GLN A 42 -1.61 17.89 2.16
C GLN A 42 -0.69 17.85 3.39
N HIS A 43 -0.85 18.78 4.33
CA HIS A 43 -0.02 18.88 5.52
C HIS A 43 -0.17 17.65 6.43
N GLU A 44 -1.41 17.20 6.65
CA GLU A 44 -1.72 16.02 7.44
C GLU A 44 -1.19 14.75 6.75
N ARG A 45 -1.32 14.66 5.43
CA ARG A 45 -0.81 13.53 4.65
C ARG A 45 0.70 13.39 4.78
N VAL A 46 1.43 14.50 4.78
CA VAL A 46 2.88 14.49 5.03
C VAL A 46 3.20 13.95 6.43
N VAL A 47 2.44 14.36 7.44
CA VAL A 47 2.58 13.83 8.82
C VAL A 47 2.30 12.33 8.88
N GLN A 48 1.19 11.87 8.29
CA GLN A 48 0.83 10.44 8.26
C GLN A 48 1.89 9.59 7.56
N ILE A 49 2.39 10.07 6.41
CA ILE A 49 3.48 9.41 5.70
C ILE A 49 4.73 9.36 6.57
N ASN A 50 5.14 10.47 7.21
CA ASN A 50 6.30 10.49 8.09
C ASN A 50 6.15 9.56 9.31
N ASP A 51 4.96 9.48 9.88
CA ASP A 51 4.63 8.53 10.96
C ASP A 51 4.81 7.08 10.48
N PHE A 52 4.44 6.77 9.23
CA PHE A 52 4.73 5.47 8.63
C PHE A 52 6.23 5.27 8.37
N MET A 53 6.91 6.24 7.77
CA MET A 53 8.35 6.17 7.45
C MET A 53 9.22 5.96 8.70
N SER A 54 8.87 6.62 9.80
CA SER A 54 9.56 6.53 11.09
C SER A 54 9.26 5.24 11.85
N GLY A 55 8.26 4.47 11.41
CA GLY A 55 7.84 3.24 12.06
C GLY A 55 6.84 3.40 13.18
N LYS A 56 6.41 4.63 13.50
CA LYS A 56 5.33 4.91 14.46
C LYS A 56 4.03 4.23 14.02
N LYS A 57 3.75 4.23 12.72
CA LYS A 57 2.66 3.47 12.10
C LYS A 57 3.19 2.34 11.23
N LYS A 58 2.59 1.15 11.37
CA LYS A 58 3.02 -0.05 10.64
C LYS A 58 2.28 -0.26 9.33
N ILE A 59 1.11 0.33 9.16
CA ILE A 59 0.27 0.15 7.97
C ILE A 59 0.08 1.49 7.28
N LEU A 60 0.25 1.52 5.96
CA LEU A 60 -0.08 2.67 5.11
C LEU A 60 -1.12 2.26 4.08
N VAL A 61 -2.24 2.98 4.04
CA VAL A 61 -3.25 2.87 2.98
C VAL A 61 -3.04 4.00 1.99
N ALA A 62 -2.75 3.71 0.73
CA ALA A 62 -2.41 4.76 -0.25
C ALA A 62 -2.88 4.45 -1.67
N THR A 63 -3.05 5.51 -2.46
CA THR A 63 -3.18 5.42 -3.92
C THR A 63 -1.82 5.47 -4.60
N ASP A 64 -1.66 4.88 -5.79
CA ASP A 64 -0.38 4.85 -6.53
C ASP A 64 0.26 6.23 -6.71
N ILE A 65 -0.56 7.25 -7.00
CA ILE A 65 -0.09 8.62 -7.19
C ILE A 65 0.65 9.14 -5.96
N ILE A 66 0.13 8.85 -4.77
CA ILE A 66 0.71 9.31 -3.52
C ILE A 66 1.85 8.40 -3.07
N ALA A 67 1.75 7.09 -3.35
CA ALA A 67 2.77 6.13 -2.98
C ALA A 67 4.11 6.34 -3.74
N ARG A 68 4.11 7.01 -4.89
CA ARG A 68 5.36 7.42 -5.57
C ARG A 68 6.26 8.32 -4.70
N GLY A 69 5.68 9.04 -3.74
CA GLY A 69 6.43 9.86 -2.78
C GLY A 69 7.19 9.06 -1.71
N ILE A 70 6.93 7.75 -1.59
CA ILE A 70 7.59 6.85 -0.63
C ILE A 70 8.41 5.75 -1.32
N ASP A 71 8.82 6.00 -2.56
CA ASP A 71 9.49 5.02 -3.43
C ASP A 71 10.82 4.46 -2.89
N THR A 72 11.31 4.95 -1.76
CA THR A 72 12.55 4.45 -1.12
C THR A 72 12.28 3.50 0.05
N VAL A 73 11.02 3.27 0.42
CA VAL A 73 10.65 2.36 1.51
C VAL A 73 10.51 0.93 1.00
N HIS A 74 11.13 0.02 1.74
CA HIS A 74 10.92 -1.42 1.61
C HIS A 74 10.19 -1.93 2.84
N VAL A 75 9.14 -2.72 2.60
CA VAL A 75 8.22 -3.24 3.61
C VAL A 75 8.17 -4.76 3.53
N SER A 76 7.81 -5.43 4.62
CA SER A 76 7.65 -6.89 4.64
C SER A 76 6.42 -7.32 3.83
N HIS A 77 5.35 -6.51 3.84
CA HIS A 77 4.08 -6.88 3.22
C HIS A 77 3.56 -5.83 2.23
N VAL A 78 3.09 -6.31 1.09
CA VAL A 78 2.32 -5.51 0.13
C VAL A 78 0.95 -6.14 -0.04
N ILE A 79 -0.10 -5.32 0.09
CA ILE A 79 -1.48 -5.71 -0.17
C ILE A 79 -2.02 -4.89 -1.34
N ASN A 80 -2.43 -5.56 -2.40
CA ASN A 80 -3.20 -4.93 -3.47
C ASN A 80 -4.68 -5.01 -3.11
N PHE A 81 -5.24 -3.92 -2.54
CA PHE A 81 -6.67 -3.84 -2.22
C PHE A 81 -7.51 -3.74 -3.50
N ASP A 82 -7.06 -2.93 -4.44
CA ASP A 82 -7.57 -2.98 -5.81
C ASP A 82 -6.51 -3.61 -6.71
N PHE A 83 -6.93 -4.47 -7.65
CA PHE A 83 -5.99 -5.02 -8.61
C PHE A 83 -5.42 -3.89 -9.48
N PRO A 84 -4.09 -3.86 -9.74
CA PRO A 84 -3.47 -2.82 -10.55
C PRO A 84 -4.08 -2.75 -11.95
N LEU A 85 -4.19 -1.55 -12.50
CA LEU A 85 -4.81 -1.34 -13.83
C LEU A 85 -3.96 -1.82 -14.99
N ASN A 86 -2.66 -2.06 -14.76
CA ASN A 86 -1.74 -2.59 -15.75
C ASN A 86 -0.59 -3.38 -15.06
N PRO A 87 0.13 -4.21 -15.81
CA PRO A 87 1.22 -5.03 -15.27
C PRO A 87 2.39 -4.21 -14.69
N VAL A 88 2.67 -3.03 -15.25
CA VAL A 88 3.78 -2.17 -14.78
C VAL A 88 3.50 -1.65 -13.37
N ASP A 89 2.27 -1.22 -13.10
CA ASP A 89 1.86 -0.81 -11.76
C ASP A 89 1.90 -1.98 -10.77
N TYR A 90 1.51 -3.19 -11.19
CA TYR A 90 1.66 -4.38 -10.35
C TYR A 90 3.12 -4.59 -9.93
N LEU A 91 4.05 -4.55 -10.88
CA LEU A 91 5.48 -4.71 -10.62
C LEU A 91 6.01 -3.62 -9.68
N HIS A 92 5.60 -2.36 -9.87
CA HIS A 92 5.98 -1.26 -8.99
C HIS A 92 5.47 -1.44 -7.55
N ARG A 93 4.26 -1.96 -7.38
CA ARG A 93 3.68 -2.24 -6.06
C ARG A 93 4.39 -3.39 -5.37
N ILE A 94 4.52 -4.55 -6.01
CA ILE A 94 5.15 -5.72 -5.38
C ILE A 94 6.66 -5.50 -5.16
N GLY A 95 7.30 -4.66 -5.97
CA GLY A 95 8.70 -4.25 -5.79
C GLY A 95 8.98 -3.48 -4.49
N ARG A 96 7.94 -3.14 -3.72
CA ARG A 96 8.04 -2.56 -2.37
C ARG A 96 8.39 -3.61 -1.30
N THR A 97 8.19 -4.90 -1.57
CA THR A 97 8.63 -6.01 -0.70
C THR A 97 9.73 -6.84 -1.40
N GLY A 98 10.27 -7.85 -0.72
CA GLY A 98 11.19 -8.83 -1.34
C GLY A 98 12.64 -8.43 -1.51
N ARG A 99 13.07 -7.32 -0.91
CA ARG A 99 14.48 -6.89 -0.91
C ARG A 99 15.15 -7.17 0.44
N GLY A 100 16.34 -7.76 0.40
CA GLY A 100 17.22 -7.97 1.56
C GLY A 100 17.12 -9.33 2.26
N GLY A 101 16.74 -10.40 1.55
CA GLY A 101 16.88 -11.79 2.01
C GLY A 101 15.99 -12.23 3.18
N GLY A 102 15.07 -11.37 3.66
CA GLY A 102 14.04 -11.72 4.64
C GLY A 102 12.74 -12.21 4.00
N ASP A 103 11.83 -12.77 4.81
CA ASP A 103 10.52 -13.24 4.36
C ASP A 103 9.74 -12.11 3.68
N ALA A 104 9.54 -12.30 2.38
CA ALA A 104 8.82 -11.39 1.52
C ALA A 104 7.42 -11.93 1.29
N SER A 105 6.39 -11.18 1.66
CA SER A 105 5.01 -11.59 1.41
C SER A 105 4.29 -10.50 0.61
N ALA A 106 3.88 -10.84 -0.60
CA ALA A 106 2.96 -10.03 -1.38
C ALA A 106 1.64 -10.78 -1.45
N VAL A 107 0.58 -10.16 -0.94
CA VAL A 107 -0.76 -10.73 -0.94
C VAL A 107 -1.64 -9.84 -1.81
N VAL A 108 -2.40 -10.44 -2.72
CA VAL A 108 -3.41 -9.73 -3.50
C VAL A 108 -4.75 -9.99 -2.84
N PHE A 109 -5.46 -8.93 -2.44
CA PHE A 109 -6.80 -9.04 -1.88
C PHE A 109 -7.72 -8.08 -2.63
N SER A 110 -8.48 -8.59 -3.61
CA SER A 110 -9.44 -7.76 -4.33
C SER A 110 -10.86 -8.04 -3.82
N PRO A 111 -11.52 -7.09 -3.12
CA PRO A 111 -12.88 -7.29 -2.62
C PRO A 111 -13.92 -7.31 -3.75
N ARG A 112 -13.55 -6.82 -4.94
CA ARG A 112 -14.32 -7.02 -6.17
C ARG A 112 -13.62 -8.12 -6.95
N LEU A 113 -14.25 -9.29 -7.04
CA LEU A 113 -13.87 -10.33 -8.00
C LEU A 113 -14.08 -9.78 -9.41
N THR A 114 -13.16 -8.93 -9.87
CA THR A 114 -12.96 -8.74 -11.29
C THR A 114 -12.27 -10.02 -11.72
N PRO A 115 -12.87 -10.83 -12.60
CA PRO A 115 -12.21 -12.04 -13.09
C PRO A 115 -10.78 -11.70 -13.50
N VAL A 116 -9.80 -12.51 -13.08
CA VAL A 116 -8.38 -12.27 -13.40
C VAL A 116 -8.20 -12.11 -14.93
N SER A 117 -9.03 -12.79 -15.73
CA SER A 117 -9.11 -12.62 -17.18
C SER A 117 -9.42 -11.19 -17.62
N GLN A 118 -10.37 -10.52 -16.98
CA GLN A 118 -10.69 -9.11 -17.27
C GLN A 118 -9.61 -8.14 -16.77
N ALA A 119 -8.87 -8.50 -15.73
CA ALA A 119 -7.82 -7.64 -15.16
C ALA A 119 -6.49 -7.72 -15.92
N LEU A 120 -6.25 -8.80 -16.66
CA LEU A 120 -5.01 -9.02 -17.45
C LEU A 120 -5.15 -8.71 -18.94
N GLY A 121 -6.34 -8.31 -19.41
CA GLY A 121 -6.54 -7.89 -20.79
C GLY A 121 -6.40 -9.03 -21.80
N GLU A 122 -7.12 -10.14 -21.59
CA GLU A 122 -7.48 -11.08 -22.65
C GLU A 122 -8.89 -10.80 -23.18
#